data_AF-A0A931BZM6-F1
#
_entry.id   AF-A0A931BZM6-F1
#
_cell.length_a   1.000
_cell.length_b   1.000
_cell.length_c   1.000
_cell.angle_alpha   90.00
_cell.angle_beta   90.00
_cell.angle_gamma   90.00
#
_symmetry.space_group_name_H-M   'P 1'
#
loop_
_entity.id
_entity.type
_entity.pdbx_description
1 polymer ?
#
loop_
_entity_poly.entity_id
_entity_poly.type
_entity_poly.pdbx_seq_one_letter_code
_entity_poly.pdbx_strand_id
1 'polypeptide(L)' 'MEDLFAGFGIFALILGLLVLVVYFWSIVWSYKDAERRGKPGWLVALLVALLSWPISLLVWLLFRPDTKQEQLY' A
#
# COMPACT_ATOMS: atom_id res chain seq x y z
N MET A 1 -34.26 5.32 -13.74
CA MET A 1 -33.75 4.61 -12.56
C MET A 1 -32.73 3.56 -12.96
N GLU A 2 -33.01 2.73 -13.97
CA GLU A 2 -32.09 1.69 -14.48
C GLU A 2 -30.74 2.24 -14.95
N ASP A 3 -30.72 3.33 -15.74
CA ASP A 3 -29.48 3.96 -16.21
C ASP A 3 -28.60 4.50 -15.07
N LEU A 4 -29.22 4.96 -13.97
CA LEU A 4 -28.50 5.41 -12.78
C LEU A 4 -27.82 4.23 -12.08
N PHE A 5 -28.54 3.12 -11.88
CA PHE A 5 -27.95 1.91 -11.30
C PHE A 5 -26.81 1.34 -12.16
N ALA A 6 -26.97 1.33 -13.48
CA ALA A 6 -25.90 0.94 -14.41
C ALA A 6 -24.68 1.87 -14.29
N GLY A 7 -24.90 3.19 -14.25
CA GLY A 7 -23.84 4.18 -14.06
C GLY A 7 -23.09 4.01 -12.75
N PHE A 8 -23.80 3.83 -11.63
CA PHE A 8 -23.19 3.56 -10.32
C PHE A 8 -22.42 2.23 -10.31
N GLY A 9 -22.95 1.19 -10.96
CA GLY A 9 -22.28 -0.10 -11.08
C GLY A 9 -20.95 -0.01 -11.81
N ILE A 10 -20.94 0.66 -12.98
CA ILE A 10 -19.71 0.88 -13.76
C ILE A 10 -18.71 1.72 -12.97
N PHE A 11 -19.16 2.79 -12.32
CA PHE A 11 -18.32 3.64 -11.48
C PHE A 11 -17.67 2.83 -10.34
N ALA A 12 -18.46 2.03 -9.62
CA ALA A 12 -17.97 1.18 -8.54
C ALA A 12 -16.95 0.15 -9.02
N LEU A 13 -17.16 -0.44 -10.20
CA LEU A 13 -16.22 -1.39 -10.81
C LEU A 13 -14.88 -0.73 -11.16
N ILE A 14 -14.91 0.45 -11.79
CA ILE A 14 -13.70 1.20 -12.12
C ILE A 14 -12.96 1.59 -10.84
N LEU A 15 -13.68 2.12 -9.85
CA LEU A 15 -13.09 2.50 -8.56
C LEU A 15 -12.48 1.29 -7.84
N GLY A 16 -13.19 0.16 -7.82
CA GLY A 16 -12.69 -1.09 -7.23
C GLY A 16 -11.42 -1.58 -7.92
N LEU A 17 -11.36 -1.51 -9.25
CA LEU A 17 -10.16 -1.88 -10.01
C LEU A 17 -8.98 -0.95 -9.70
N LEU A 18 -9.21 0.36 -9.62
CA LEU A 18 -8.19 1.33 -9.24
C LEU A 18 -7.67 1.07 -7.83
N VAL A 19 -8.56 0.83 -6.87
CA VAL A 19 -8.18 0.48 -5.49
C VAL A 19 -7.35 -0.80 -5.46
N LEU A 20 -7.72 -1.82 -6.25
CA LEU A 20 -6.98 -3.08 -6.33
C LEU A 20 -5.57 -2.89 -6.88
N VAL A 21 -5.41 -2.08 -7.93
CA VAL A 21 -4.10 -1.74 -8.51
C VAL A 21 -3.23 -1.03 -7.47
N VAL A 22 -3.78 -0.02 -6.78
CA VAL A 22 -3.03 0.72 -5.74
C VAL A 22 -2.69 -0.19 -4.56
N TYR A 23 -3.59 -1.09 -4.18
CA TYR A 23 -3.36 -2.08 -3.12
C TYR A 23 -2.13 -2.95 -3.44
N PHE A 24 -2.11 -3.64 -4.59
CA PHE A 24 -0.96 -4.47 -4.97
C PHE A 24 0.32 -3.66 -5.14
N TRP A 25 0.23 -2.48 -5.78
CA TRP A 25 1.37 -1.60 -5.93
C TRP A 25 1.97 -1.18 -4.59
N SER A 26 1.12 -0.86 -3.60
CA SER A 26 1.56 -0.45 -2.27
C SER A 26 2.27 -1.56 -1.50
N ILE A 27 1.83 -2.82 -1.63
CA ILE A 27 2.48 -3.99 -1.00
C ILE A 27 3.88 -4.20 -1.57
N VAL A 28 3.99 -4.21 -2.91
CA VAL A 28 5.28 -4.37 -3.59
C VAL A 28 6.21 -3.21 -3.29
N TRP A 29 5.67 -2.00 -3.23
CA TRP A 29 6.44 -0.81 -2.90
C TRP A 29 6.95 -0.85 -1.45
N SER A 30 6.10 -1.20 -0.47
CA SER A 30 6.50 -1.28 0.94
C SER A 30 7.53 -2.38 1.19
N TYR A 31 7.44 -3.49 0.46
CA TYR A 31 8.46 -4.54 0.46
C TYR A 31 9.84 -3.97 0.10
N LYS A 32 9.93 -3.30 -1.05
CA LYS A 32 11.20 -2.74 -1.56
C LYS A 32 11.70 -1.58 -0.69
N ASP A 33 10.81 -0.74 -0.17
CA ASP A 33 11.17 0.37 0.72
C ASP A 33 11.78 -0.15 2.03
N ALA A 34 11.21 -1.21 2.61
CA ALA A 34 11.74 -1.86 3.80
C ALA A 34 13.12 -2.51 3.57
N GLU A 35 13.31 -3.22 2.46
CA GLU A 35 14.62 -3.81 2.11
C GLU A 35 15.70 -2.73 1.96
N ARG A 36 15.40 -1.62 1.29
CA ARG A 36 16.32 -0.47 1.14
C ARG A 36 16.74 0.13 2.48
N ARG A 37 15.87 0.02 3.49
CA ARG A 37 16.09 0.50 4.85
C ARG A 37 16.68 -0.57 5.78
N GLY A 38 17.06 -1.74 5.25
CA GLY A 38 17.64 -2.84 6.03
C GLY A 38 16.66 -3.51 6.98
N LYS A 39 15.35 -3.37 6.74
CA LYS A 39 14.28 -4.03 7.49
C LYS A 39 13.75 -5.22 6.69
N PRO A 40 13.22 -6.28 7.33
CA PRO A 40 12.68 -7.44 6.62
C PRO A 40 11.45 -7.06 5.79
N GLY A 41 11.62 -6.93 4.48
CA GLY A 41 10.57 -6.41 3.59
C GLY A 41 9.33 -7.27 3.50
N TRP A 42 9.47 -8.59 3.62
CA TRP A 42 8.34 -9.52 3.63
C TRP A 42 7.40 -9.28 4.82
N LEU A 43 7.94 -8.92 6.00
CA LEU A 43 7.13 -8.67 7.19
C LEU A 43 6.32 -7.37 7.02
N VAL A 44 6.96 -6.32 6.51
CA VAL A 44 6.30 -5.04 6.22
C VAL A 44 5.21 -5.23 5.17
N ALA A 45 5.51 -5.94 4.08
CA ALA A 45 4.54 -6.26 3.04
C ALA A 45 3.33 -7.05 3.57
N LEU A 46 3.57 -8.02 4.47
CA LEU A 46 2.51 -8.79 5.11
C LEU A 46 1.59 -7.91 5.98
N LEU A 47 2.18 -7.00 6.77
CA LEU A 47 1.42 -6.04 7.58
C LEU A 47 0.59 -5.08 6.71
N VAL A 48 1.16 -4.60 5.59
CA VAL A 48 0.46 -3.76 4.62
C VAL A 48 -0.68 -4.53 3.94
N ALA A 49 -0.47 -5.79 3.59
CA ALA A 49 -1.45 -6.61 2.88
C ALA A 49 -2.61 -7.09 3.77
N LEU A 50 -2.32 -7.60 4.97
CA LEU A 50 -3.29 -8.39 5.75
C LEU A 50 -3.88 -7.67 6.97
N LEU A 51 -3.22 -6.66 7.53
CA LEU A 51 -3.68 -6.09 8.79
C LEU A 51 -4.84 -5.10 8.56
N SER A 52 -4.54 -3.95 7.96
CA SER A 52 -5.51 -2.88 7.71
C SER A 52 -5.00 -1.96 6.63
N TRP A 53 -5.00 -2.37 5.36
CA TRP A 53 -4.76 -1.40 4.27
C TRP A 53 -5.90 -0.35 4.26
N PRO A 54 -5.62 0.97 4.17
CA PRO A 54 -4.32 1.63 3.99
C PRO A 54 -3.61 2.05 5.28
N ILE A 55 -4.22 1.85 6.46
CA ILE A 55 -3.68 2.24 7.77
C ILE A 55 -2.28 1.64 8.01
N SER A 56 -2.06 0.35 7.73
CA SER A 56 -0.75 -0.29 7.87
C SER A 56 0.33 0.38 7.03
N LEU A 57 -0.01 0.83 5.82
CA LEU A 57 0.91 1.55 4.94
C LEU A 57 1.26 2.92 5.51
N LEU A 58 0.27 3.63 6.08
CA LEU A 58 0.50 4.91 6.74
C LEU A 58 1.39 4.76 7.98
N VAL A 59 1.17 3.72 8.79
CA VAL A 59 2.02 3.39 9.93
C VAL A 59 3.45 3.13 9.48
N TRP A 60 3.66 2.36 8.41
CA TRP A 60 4.99 2.17 7.82
C TRP A 60 5.62 3.50 7.39
N LEU A 61 4.87 4.37 6.71
CA LEU A 61 5.38 5.67 6.27
C LEU A 61 5.78 6.60 7.41
N LEU A 62 5.06 6.55 8.54
CA LEU A 62 5.34 7.38 9.73
C LEU A 62 6.53 6.90 10.55
N PHE A 63 6.72 5.58 10.65
CA PHE A 63 7.74 4.98 11.52
C PHE A 63 8.93 4.35 10.78
N ARG A 64 8.96 4.40 9.45
CA ARG A 64 10.09 3.84 8.68
C ARG A 64 11.39 4.55 9.11
N PRO A 65 12.47 3.79 9.34
CA PRO A 65 13.76 4.34 9.75
C PRO A 65 14.40 5.10 8.60
N ASP A 66 15.27 6.07 8.90
CA ASP A 66 16.02 6.77 7.87
C ASP A 66 16.95 5.85 7.09
N THR A 67 17.27 6.28 5.87
CA THR A 67 18.09 5.47 4.96
C THR A 67 19.50 5.33 5.55
N LYS A 68 20.13 4.15 5.40
CA LYS A 68 21.46 3.79 5.97
C LYS A 68 22.57 4.85 5.84
N GLN A 69 22.44 5.84 4.96
CA GLN A 69 23.39 6.94 4.84
C GLN A 69 23.51 7.82 6.10
N GLU A 70 22.48 7.88 6.95
CA GLU A 70 22.51 8.75 8.15
C GLU A 70 23.21 8.12 9.37
N GLN A 71 23.47 6.80 9.34
CA GLN A 71 24.15 6.11 10.46
C GLN A 71 25.69 6.07 10.31
N LEU A 72 26.23 6.67 9.25
CA LEU A 72 27.67 6.69 8.92
C LEU A 72 28.29 8.10 8.96
N TYR A 73 27.55 9.11 9.41
CA TYR A 73 28.02 10.48 9.66
C TYR A 73 27.77 10.87 11.11
#